data_AF-A0A3N5GAV0-F1
#
_entry.id   AF-A0A3N5GAV0-F1
#
_cell.length_a   1.000
_cell.length_b   1.000
_cell.length_c   1.000
_cell.angle_alpha   90.00
_cell.angle_beta   90.00
_cell.angle_gamma   90.00
#
_symmetry.space_group_name_H-M   'P 1'
#
loop_
_entity.id
_entity.type
_entity.pdbx_description
1 polymer ?
#
loop_
_entity_poly.entity_id
_entity_poly.type
_entity_poly.pdbx_seq_one_letter_code
_entity_poly.pdbx_strand_id
1 'polypeptide(L)'
;MEHALRNGHKQFRKAALEAGQWLAAWIEEDAQLKPLAEKLIYLLERTVRTSSAAETINSGLRPYLDRRRECADLVSRQLFLNLFALWFNLHKFDRGPRKDKSPYEIAGIDLGTDDWLTLLGYPPD
;
A
#
# COMPACT_ATOMS: atom_id res chain seq x y z
N MET A 1 11.92 -13.78 8.47
CA MET A 1 11.23 -14.29 7.25
C MET A 1 9.70 -14.31 7.37
N GLU A 2 9.12 -13.91 8.51
CA GLU A 2 7.66 -13.98 8.74
C GLU A 2 6.88 -12.92 7.94
N HIS A 3 7.53 -11.81 7.59
CA HIS A 3 6.89 -10.72 6.84
C HIS A 3 6.40 -11.15 5.44
N ALA A 4 7.15 -12.03 4.75
CA ALA A 4 6.74 -12.60 3.46
C ALA A 4 5.48 -13.48 3.57
N LEU A 5 5.29 -14.14 4.72
CA LEU A 5 4.12 -14.96 5.03
C LEU A 5 2.91 -14.11 5.45
N ARG A 6 3.13 -13.01 6.18
CA ARG A 6 2.09 -12.04 6.56
C ARG A 6 1.45 -11.33 5.36
N ASN A 7 2.22 -11.08 4.30
CA ASN A 7 1.71 -10.45 3.07
C ASN A 7 0.92 -11.39 2.14
N GLY A 8 0.46 -12.55 2.63
CA GLY A 8 -0.44 -13.44 1.88
C GLY A 8 0.21 -14.25 0.75
N HIS A 9 1.53 -14.15 0.55
CA HIS A 9 2.26 -14.91 -0.46
C HIS A 9 2.57 -16.34 0.01
N LYS A 10 1.51 -17.16 0.18
CA LYS A 10 1.60 -18.58 0.60
C LYS A 10 2.57 -19.41 -0.25
N GLN A 11 2.78 -19.03 -1.52
CA GLN A 11 3.72 -19.69 -2.44
C GLN A 11 5.18 -19.67 -1.98
N PHE A 12 5.60 -18.69 -1.17
CA PHE A 12 6.98 -18.61 -0.67
C PHE A 12 7.16 -19.27 0.70
N ARG A 13 6.12 -19.91 1.25
CA ARG A 13 6.17 -20.51 2.59
C ARG A 13 7.19 -21.63 2.69
N LYS A 14 7.24 -22.50 1.68
CA LYS A 14 8.19 -23.62 1.63
C LYS A 14 9.63 -23.10 1.55
N ALA A 15 9.89 -22.17 0.63
CA ALA A 15 11.22 -21.56 0.45
C ALA A 15 11.68 -20.79 1.69
N ALA A 16 10.79 -20.08 2.38
CA ALA A 16 11.11 -19.39 3.62
C ALA A 16 11.45 -20.35 4.76
N LEU A 17 10.75 -21.49 4.86
CA LEU A 17 11.05 -22.52 5.85
C LEU A 17 12.42 -23.16 5.57
N GLU A 18 12.67 -23.54 4.31
CA GLU A 18 13.95 -24.13 3.88
C GLU A 18 15.11 -23.15 4.15
N ALA A 19 14.97 -21.88 3.76
CA ALA A 19 15.99 -20.87 4.01
C ALA A 19 16.27 -20.66 5.50
N GLY A 20 15.26 -20.75 6.37
CA GLY A 20 15.43 -20.71 7.82
C GLY A 20 16.21 -21.91 8.36
N GLN A 21 15.96 -23.10 7.82
CA GLN A 21 16.69 -24.33 8.19
C GLN A 21 18.16 -24.28 7.75
N TRP A 22 18.43 -23.82 6.52
CA TRP A 22 19.79 -23.62 6.03
C TRP A 22 20.56 -22.60 6.85
N LEU A 23 19.92 -21.48 7.17
CA LEU A 23 20.55 -20.45 8.00
C LEU A 23 20.85 -20.98 9.40
N ALA A 24 19.92 -21.71 10.02
CA ALA A 24 20.13 -22.33 11.33
C ALA A 24 21.33 -23.29 11.33
N ALA A 25 21.45 -24.13 10.28
CA ALA A 25 22.59 -25.03 10.11
C ALA A 25 23.92 -24.28 9.89
N TRP A 26 23.91 -23.14 9.19
CA TRP A 26 25.12 -22.35 8.92
C TRP A 26 25.61 -21.53 10.11
N ILE A 27 24.73 -21.17 11.04
CA ILE A 27 25.08 -20.38 12.23
C ILE A 27 25.34 -21.23 13.48
N GLU A 28 25.09 -22.55 13.43
CA GLU A 28 25.15 -23.46 14.58
C GLU A 28 26.54 -23.51 15.22
N GLU A 29 27.60 -23.38 14.42
CA GLU A 29 28.99 -23.53 14.87
C GLU A 29 29.79 -22.21 14.90
N ASP A 30 29.18 -21.07 14.55
CA ASP A 30 29.89 -19.79 14.42
C ASP A 30 29.23 -18.66 15.21
N ALA A 31 29.90 -18.31 16.32
CA ALA A 31 29.48 -17.27 17.25
C ALA A 31 29.50 -15.85 16.65
N GLN A 32 30.23 -15.61 15.56
CA GLN A 32 30.29 -14.33 14.87
C GLN A 32 29.24 -14.22 13.75
N LEU A 33 28.89 -15.34 13.11
CA LEU A 33 27.86 -15.38 12.06
C LEU A 33 26.45 -15.16 12.61
N LYS A 34 26.16 -15.64 13.82
CA LYS A 34 24.86 -15.49 14.45
C LYS A 34 24.36 -14.03 14.57
N PRO A 35 25.12 -13.07 15.13
CA PRO A 35 24.67 -11.68 15.21
C PRO A 35 24.59 -10.98 13.85
N LEU A 36 25.37 -11.41 12.85
CA LEU A 36 25.26 -10.90 11.47
C LEU A 36 23.99 -11.39 10.80
N ALA A 37 23.64 -12.67 10.97
CA ALA A 37 22.41 -13.26 10.48
C ALA A 37 21.17 -12.58 11.09
N GLU A 38 21.19 -12.32 12.41
CA GLU A 38 20.13 -11.60 13.11
C GLU A 38 19.93 -10.18 12.55
N LYS A 39 21.03 -9.44 12.34
CA LYS A 39 20.98 -8.09 11.71
C LYS A 39 20.45 -8.13 10.29
N LEU A 40 20.86 -9.12 9.50
CA LEU A 40 20.39 -9.28 8.13
C LEU A 40 18.89 -9.60 8.08
N ILE A 41 18.41 -10.54 8.90
CA ILE A 41 16.98 -10.84 9.02
C ILE A 41 16.21 -9.59 9.43
N TYR A 42 16.70 -8.86 10.44
CA TYR A 42 16.07 -7.62 10.90
C TYR A 42 15.92 -6.58 9.80
N LEU A 43 16.94 -6.39 8.97
CA LEU A 43 16.87 -5.47 7.82
C LEU A 43 15.86 -5.96 6.77
N LEU A 44 15.87 -7.26 6.45
CA LEU A 44 14.96 -7.86 5.48
C LEU A 44 13.49 -7.88 5.94
N GLU A 45 13.24 -7.88 7.25
CA GLU A 45 11.88 -7.78 7.81
C GLU A 45 11.36 -6.36 7.88
N ARG A 46 12.25 -5.36 7.95
CA ARG A 46 11.88 -3.93 8.00
C ARG A 46 11.85 -3.27 6.64
N THR A 47 12.34 -3.90 5.58
CA THR A 47 12.13 -3.43 4.22
C THR A 47 10.66 -3.62 3.82
N VAL A 48 9.87 -2.59 4.13
CA VAL A 48 8.52 -2.44 3.60
C VAL A 48 8.67 -2.23 2.10
N ARG A 49 8.53 -3.31 1.32
CA ARG A 49 8.12 -3.18 -0.08
C ARG A 49 6.84 -2.36 -0.05
N THR A 50 6.82 -1.23 -0.76
CA THR A 50 5.59 -0.50 -1.06
C THR A 50 4.55 -1.54 -1.44
N SER A 51 3.52 -1.67 -0.61
CA SER A 51 2.47 -2.65 -0.86
C SER A 51 1.85 -2.35 -2.21
N SER A 52 1.34 -3.36 -2.90
CA SER A 52 0.59 -3.16 -4.14
C SER A 52 -0.52 -2.11 -3.99
N ALA A 53 -1.06 -1.93 -2.78
CA ALA A 53 -1.98 -0.85 -2.44
C ALA A 53 -1.32 0.55 -2.53
N ALA A 54 -0.15 0.74 -1.93
CA ALA A 54 0.60 2.00 -2.03
C ALA A 54 1.05 2.27 -3.48
N GLU A 55 1.44 1.24 -4.23
CA GLU A 55 1.77 1.34 -5.65
C GLU A 55 0.55 1.74 -6.50
N THR A 56 -0.63 1.19 -6.20
CA THR A 56 -1.89 1.57 -6.86
C THR A 56 -2.22 3.03 -6.63
N ILE A 57 -2.15 3.49 -5.37
CA ILE A 57 -2.38 4.91 -5.02
C ILE A 57 -1.36 5.80 -5.74
N ASN A 58 -0.07 5.44 -5.70
CA ASN A 58 0.98 6.21 -6.36
C ASN A 58 0.81 6.25 -7.89
N SER A 59 0.38 5.15 -8.51
CA SER A 59 0.10 5.10 -9.94
C SER A 59 -1.08 6.00 -10.34
N GLY A 60 -2.10 6.11 -9.47
CA GLY A 60 -3.21 7.03 -9.68
C GLY A 60 -2.84 8.49 -9.41
N LEU A 61 -1.99 8.74 -8.42
CA LEU A 61 -1.62 10.09 -7.96
C LEU A 61 -0.60 10.78 -8.88
N ARG A 62 0.43 10.05 -9.35
CA ARG A 62 1.54 10.59 -10.18
C ARG A 62 1.08 11.40 -11.40
N PRO A 63 0.11 10.93 -12.23
CA PRO A 63 -0.36 11.69 -13.39
C PRO A 63 -0.90 13.09 -13.07
N TYR A 64 -1.38 13.32 -11.84
CA TYR A 64 -1.88 14.61 -11.41
C TYR A 64 -0.79 15.49 -10.79
N LEU A 65 0.18 14.89 -10.10
CA LEU A 65 1.33 15.60 -9.54
C LEU A 65 2.27 16.11 -10.63
N ASP A 66 2.55 15.31 -11.65
CA ASP A 66 3.50 15.66 -12.71
C ASP A 66 2.98 16.78 -13.62
N ARG A 67 1.66 17.01 -13.64
CA ARG A 67 1.01 17.96 -14.55
C ARG A 67 0.54 19.25 -13.90
N ARG A 68 0.52 19.36 -12.56
CA ARG A 68 -0.03 20.55 -11.88
C ARG A 68 1.05 21.47 -11.35
N ARG A 69 1.10 22.67 -11.95
CA ARG A 69 1.90 23.82 -11.49
C ARG A 69 1.26 24.58 -10.31
N GLU A 70 0.01 24.25 -9.99
CA GLU A 70 -0.89 24.97 -9.06
C GLU A 70 -0.71 24.57 -7.58
N CYS A 71 0.01 23.48 -7.29
CA CYS A 71 0.27 22.99 -5.94
C CYS A 71 1.61 23.53 -5.39
N ALA A 72 1.79 24.84 -5.47
CA ALA A 72 3.07 25.49 -5.19
C ALA A 72 3.43 25.50 -3.69
N ASP A 73 2.45 25.67 -2.81
CA ASP A 73 2.62 25.73 -1.36
C ASP A 73 2.10 24.47 -0.64
N LEU A 74 2.38 24.37 0.66
CA LEU A 74 2.02 23.20 1.46
C LEU A 74 0.51 23.04 1.64
N VAL A 75 -0.23 24.15 1.73
CA VAL A 75 -1.68 24.15 1.96
C VAL A 75 -2.40 23.69 0.70
N SER A 76 -2.05 24.23 -0.46
CA SER A 76 -2.64 23.80 -1.75
C SER A 76 -2.38 22.31 -2.04
N ARG A 77 -1.17 21.81 -1.71
CA ARG A 77 -0.87 20.37 -1.80
C ARG A 77 -1.75 19.53 -0.89
N GLN A 78 -1.96 19.93 0.36
CA GLN A 78 -2.79 19.19 1.30
C GLN A 78 -4.26 19.19 0.86
N LEU A 79 -4.78 20.32 0.38
CA LEU A 79 -6.14 20.41 -0.17
C LEU A 79 -6.31 19.52 -1.40
N PHE A 80 -5.32 19.50 -2.29
CA PHE A 80 -5.31 18.58 -3.42
C PHE A 80 -5.30 17.11 -2.98
N LEU A 81 -4.49 16.75 -1.98
CA LEU A 81 -4.47 15.37 -1.46
C LEU A 81 -5.81 14.98 -0.82
N ASN A 82 -6.46 15.89 -0.10
CA ASN A 82 -7.79 15.66 0.47
C ASN A 82 -8.83 15.42 -0.63
N LEU A 83 -8.80 16.24 -1.67
CA LEU A 83 -9.67 16.09 -2.84
C LEU A 83 -9.41 14.78 -3.57
N PHE A 84 -8.14 14.44 -3.80
CA PHE A 84 -7.75 13.19 -4.43
C PHE A 84 -8.22 11.99 -3.61
N ALA A 85 -8.09 12.02 -2.28
CA ALA A 85 -8.57 10.96 -1.41
C ALA A 85 -10.08 10.79 -1.51
N LEU A 86 -10.86 11.89 -1.51
CA LEU A 86 -12.31 11.82 -1.71
C LEU A 86 -12.66 11.19 -3.05
N TRP A 87 -12.11 11.72 -4.14
CA TRP A 87 -12.36 11.23 -5.49
C TRP A 87 -11.97 9.77 -5.67
N PHE A 88 -10.77 9.38 -5.23
CA PHE A 88 -10.25 8.02 -5.38
C PHE A 88 -11.11 6.99 -4.61
N ASN A 89 -11.58 7.34 -3.41
CA ASN A 89 -12.39 6.43 -2.61
C ASN A 89 -13.85 6.30 -3.08
N LEU A 90 -14.35 7.28 -3.87
CA LEU A 90 -15.64 7.20 -4.56
C LEU A 90 -15.54 6.48 -5.91
N HIS A 91 -14.38 6.53 -6.56
CA HIS A 91 -14.22 5.95 -7.90
C HIS A 91 -14.28 4.42 -7.87
N LYS A 92 -15.12 3.85 -8.73
CA LYS A 92 -15.28 2.40 -8.87
C LYS A 92 -14.12 1.81 -9.68
N PHE A 93 -13.67 0.62 -9.31
CA PHE A 93 -12.63 -0.06 -10.07
C PHE A 93 -13.18 -0.61 -11.39
N ASP A 94 -12.50 -0.32 -12.51
CA ASP A 94 -12.91 -0.81 -13.85
C ASP A 94 -12.65 -2.32 -14.05
N ARG A 95 -11.73 -2.90 -13.27
CA ARG A 95 -11.19 -4.25 -13.50
C ARG A 95 -10.81 -4.97 -12.22
N GLY A 96 -10.69 -6.30 -12.32
CA GLY A 96 -10.22 -7.17 -11.24
C GLY A 96 -11.34 -7.67 -10.31
N PRO A 97 -10.99 -8.33 -9.21
CA PRO A 97 -11.96 -8.96 -8.30
C PRO A 97 -12.86 -7.97 -7.54
N ARG A 98 -12.52 -6.68 -7.58
CA ARG A 98 -13.25 -5.57 -6.94
C ARG A 98 -13.97 -4.68 -7.96
N LYS A 99 -14.13 -5.18 -9.19
CA LYS A 99 -14.77 -4.44 -10.27
C LYS A 99 -16.15 -3.93 -9.84
N ASP A 100 -16.50 -2.74 -10.32
CA ASP A 100 -17.78 -2.05 -10.08
C ASP A 100 -18.00 -1.65 -8.61
N LYS A 101 -16.96 -1.77 -7.76
CA LYS A 101 -16.97 -1.31 -6.37
C LYS A 101 -15.93 -0.22 -6.14
N SER A 102 -16.27 0.75 -5.31
CA SER A 102 -15.37 1.78 -4.82
C SER A 102 -14.71 1.36 -3.50
N PRO A 103 -13.57 1.96 -3.11
CA PRO A 103 -13.00 1.76 -1.79
C PRO A 103 -13.99 2.04 -0.64
N TYR A 104 -14.84 3.06 -0.74
CA TYR A 104 -15.86 3.33 0.29
C TYR A 104 -16.93 2.24 0.37
N GLU A 105 -17.42 1.76 -0.77
CA GLU A 105 -18.38 0.63 -0.81
C GLU A 105 -17.77 -0.65 -0.22
N ILE A 106 -16.49 -0.91 -0.49
CA ILE A 106 -15.77 -2.07 0.08
C ILE A 106 -15.59 -1.92 1.59
N ALA A 107 -15.39 -0.69 2.08
CA ALA A 107 -15.27 -0.38 3.50
C ALA A 107 -16.62 -0.33 4.23
N GLY A 108 -17.75 -0.36 3.51
CA GLY A 108 -19.09 -0.20 4.08
C GLY A 108 -19.38 1.23 4.55
N ILE A 109 -18.70 2.23 3.97
CA ILE A 109 -18.93 3.64 4.27
C ILE A 109 -20.02 4.15 3.34
N ASP A 110 -21.15 4.54 3.92
CA ASP A 110 -22.25 5.21 3.22
C ASP A 110 -22.11 6.72 3.37
N LEU A 111 -22.02 7.41 2.24
CA LEU A 111 -21.89 8.87 2.16
C LEU A 111 -23.22 9.57 1.86
N GLY A 112 -24.29 8.81 1.63
CA GLY A 112 -25.62 9.32 1.26
C GLY A 112 -25.73 9.85 -0.18
N THR A 113 -24.62 10.00 -0.89
CA THR A 113 -24.55 10.35 -2.31
C THR A 113 -23.24 9.86 -2.93
N ASP A 114 -23.29 9.51 -4.22
CA ASP A 114 -22.12 9.18 -5.02
C ASP A 114 -21.53 10.43 -5.72
N ASP A 115 -22.21 11.58 -5.62
CA ASP A 115 -21.72 12.83 -6.18
C ASP A 115 -20.71 13.50 -5.24
N TRP A 116 -19.44 13.45 -5.63
CA TRP A 116 -18.34 14.06 -4.90
C TRP A 116 -18.43 15.59 -4.81
N LEU A 117 -19.13 16.27 -5.74
CA LEU A 117 -19.34 17.71 -5.69
C LEU A 117 -20.33 18.09 -4.58
N THR A 118 -21.44 17.36 -4.49
CA THR A 118 -22.39 17.46 -3.36
C THR A 118 -21.68 17.25 -2.03
N LEU A 119 -20.76 16.28 -1.92
CA LEU A 119 -19.98 16.04 -0.69
C LEU A 119 -19.03 17.18 -0.34
N LEU A 120 -18.63 18.01 -1.31
CA LEU A 120 -17.84 19.23 -1.07
C LEU A 120 -18.72 20.46 -0.77
N GLY A 121 -20.04 20.30 -0.76
CA GLY A 121 -21.00 21.38 -0.49
C GLY A 121 -21.43 22.18 -1.74
N TYR A 122 -21.11 21.69 -2.94
CA TYR A 122 -21.69 22.24 -4.17
C TYR A 122 -23.13 21.74 -4.36
N PRO A 123 -24.00 22.52 -5.02
CA PRO A 123 -25.35 22.04 -5.34
C PRO A 123 -25.26 20.85 -6.31
N PRO A 124 -26.17 19.87 -6.19
CA PRO A 124 -26.30 18.82 -7.19
C PRO A 124 -26.76 19.43 -8.52
N ASP A 125 -26.22 18.94 -9.63
CA ASP A 125 -26.67 19.28 -10.99
C ASP A 125 -28.08 18.77 -11.31
#